data_AF-A0A0E3GV48-F1
#
_entry.id   AF-A0A0E3GV48-F1
#
_cell.length_a   1.000
_cell.length_b   1.000
_cell.length_c   1.000
_cell.angle_alpha   90.00
_cell.angle_beta   90.00
_cell.angle_gamma   90.00
#
_symmetry.space_group_name_H-M   'P 1'
#
loop_
_entity.id
_entity.type
_entity.pdbx_description
1 polymer ?
#
loop_
_entity_poly.entity_id
_entity_poly.type
_entity_poly.pdbx_seq_one_letter_code
_entity_poly.pdbx_strand_id
1 'polypeptide(L)'
;MDELMKKILIHIYKYGPDNPWYMARRLLGESGWIAKYDMAQIEEACKKLEELGYLIRFKGSLKKSVTSSIKPWLKVKARELDHKPNGIYYDLSKEGRKVASLLYKEYRKENG
;
A
#
# COMPACT_ATOMS: atom_id res chain seq x y z
N MET A 1 -4.18 -10.28 -14.47
CA MET A 1 -3.98 -9.48 -13.24
C MET A 1 -5.17 -9.72 -12.34
N ASP A 2 -4.92 -10.22 -11.13
CA ASP A 2 -5.96 -10.64 -10.19
C ASP A 2 -6.77 -9.47 -9.62
N GLU A 3 -8.01 -9.72 -9.18
CA GLU A 3 -8.89 -8.68 -8.64
C GLU A 3 -8.31 -8.07 -7.35
N LEU A 4 -7.73 -8.89 -6.47
CA LEU A 4 -7.10 -8.42 -5.23
C LEU A 4 -5.94 -7.49 -5.53
N MET A 5 -5.12 -7.83 -6.53
CA MET A 5 -3.99 -7.00 -6.96
C MET A 5 -4.46 -5.64 -7.50
N LYS A 6 -5.56 -5.60 -8.27
CA LYS A 6 -6.14 -4.35 -8.76
C LYS A 6 -6.60 -3.47 -7.58
N LYS A 7 -7.29 -4.06 -6.60
CA LYS A 7 -7.73 -3.36 -5.38
C LYS A 7 -6.56 -2.81 -4.58
N ILE A 8 -5.47 -3.56 -4.46
CA ILE A 8 -4.22 -3.14 -3.81
C ILE A 8 -3.63 -1.91 -4.51
N LEU A 9 -3.48 -1.95 -5.84
CA LEU A 9 -2.95 -0.82 -6.61
C LEU A 9 -3.82 0.43 -6.45
N ILE A 10 -5.14 0.28 -6.55
CA ILE A 10 -6.08 1.40 -6.38
C ILE A 10 -6.00 1.96 -4.96
N HIS A 11 -5.93 1.10 -3.94
CA HIS A 11 -5.85 1.53 -2.55
C HIS A 11 -4.58 2.37 -2.31
N ILE A 12 -3.42 1.89 -2.74
CA ILE A 12 -2.16 2.62 -2.58
C ILE A 12 -2.18 3.91 -3.42
N TYR A 13 -2.81 3.92 -4.59
CA TYR A 13 -2.95 5.12 -5.42
C TYR A 13 -3.80 6.20 -4.74
N LYS A 14 -4.91 5.81 -4.10
CA LYS A 14 -5.86 6.73 -3.46
C LYS A 14 -5.38 7.19 -2.08
N TYR A 15 -4.89 6.28 -1.26
CA TYR A 15 -4.56 6.54 0.17
C TYR A 15 -3.07 6.71 0.43
N GLY A 16 -2.21 6.31 -0.51
CA GLY A 16 -0.76 6.36 -0.37
C GLY A 16 -0.14 5.02 0.06
N PRO A 17 1.18 5.00 0.27
CA PRO A 17 1.92 3.79 0.61
C PRO A 17 1.39 3.15 1.88
N ASP A 18 1.25 1.82 1.91
CA ASP A 18 0.67 1.13 3.06
C ASP A 18 1.39 -0.20 3.37
N ASN A 19 1.06 -0.80 4.52
CA ASN A 19 1.53 -2.12 4.89
C ASN A 19 0.44 -3.19 4.66
N PRO A 20 0.82 -4.47 4.46
CA PRO A 20 -0.14 -5.56 4.26
C PRO A 20 -1.16 -5.70 5.40
N TRP A 21 -0.74 -5.41 6.64
CA TRP A 21 -1.57 -5.57 7.82
C TRP A 21 -2.77 -4.60 7.85
N TYR A 22 -2.53 -3.33 7.54
CA TYR A 22 -3.57 -2.32 7.39
C TYR A 22 -4.38 -2.60 6.14
N MET A 23 -3.72 -2.91 5.02
CA MET A 23 -4.42 -3.22 3.77
C MET A 23 -5.42 -4.37 3.91
N ALA A 24 -5.10 -5.41 4.68
CA ALA A 24 -6.01 -6.52 4.97
C ALA A 24 -7.30 -6.10 5.70
N ARG A 25 -7.28 -4.95 6.39
CA ARG A 25 -8.39 -4.40 7.20
C ARG A 25 -9.12 -3.25 6.53
N ARG A 26 -8.40 -2.39 5.79
CA ARG A 26 -8.93 -1.14 5.24
C ARG A 26 -8.87 -1.02 3.71
N LEU A 27 -8.76 -2.15 3.00
CA LEU A 27 -8.68 -2.15 1.53
C LEU A 27 -9.83 -1.31 0.93
N LEU A 28 -9.51 -0.45 -0.04
CA LEU A 28 -10.44 0.48 -0.70
C LEU A 28 -11.28 1.40 0.21
N GLY A 29 -10.92 1.57 1.49
CA GLY A 29 -11.64 2.45 2.41
C GLY A 29 -12.72 1.76 3.22
N GLU A 30 -12.72 0.42 3.27
CA GLU A 30 -13.50 -0.30 4.27
C GLU A 30 -13.05 0.09 5.68
N SER A 31 -14.01 0.46 6.52
CA SER A 31 -13.79 0.82 7.92
C SER A 31 -14.21 -0.36 8.80
N GLY A 32 -13.27 -1.28 9.05
CA GLY A 32 -13.48 -2.44 9.92
C GLY A 32 -12.22 -2.81 10.71
N TRP A 33 -12.40 -3.21 11.97
CA TRP A 33 -11.32 -3.76 12.80
C TRP A 33 -11.00 -5.23 12.44
N ILE A 34 -11.97 -5.92 11.85
CA ILE A 34 -11.87 -7.31 11.41
C ILE A 34 -11.22 -7.34 10.02
N ALA A 35 -10.17 -8.15 9.86
CA ALA A 35 -9.55 -8.35 8.56
C ALA A 35 -10.51 -9.10 7.64
N LYS A 36 -10.94 -8.44 6.55
CA LYS A 36 -11.81 -9.06 5.53
C LYS A 36 -11.01 -9.94 4.58
N TYR A 37 -9.73 -9.63 4.42
CA TYR A 37 -8.80 -10.38 3.59
C TYR A 37 -7.78 -11.09 4.48
N ASP A 38 -7.39 -12.29 4.08
CA ASP A 38 -6.28 -12.98 4.73
C ASP A 38 -4.97 -12.22 4.48
N MET A 39 -4.18 -12.06 5.53
CA MET A 39 -2.91 -11.34 5.47
C MET A 39 -1.93 -12.02 4.53
N ALA A 40 -1.92 -13.36 4.51
CA ALA A 40 -1.05 -14.13 3.63
C ALA A 40 -1.38 -13.86 2.15
N GLN A 41 -2.66 -13.76 1.80
CA GLN A 41 -3.11 -13.43 0.44
C GLN A 41 -2.70 -12.01 0.03
N ILE A 42 -2.84 -11.04 0.93
CA ILE A 42 -2.40 -9.66 0.67
C ILE A 42 -0.87 -9.61 0.48
N GLU A 43 -0.11 -10.30 1.33
CA GLU A 43 1.34 -10.31 1.24
C GLU A 43 1.83 -10.98 -0.06
N GLU A 44 1.21 -12.10 -0.45
CA GLU A 44 1.51 -12.78 -1.70
C GLU A 44 1.15 -11.91 -2.92
N ALA A 45 0.00 -11.23 -2.89
CA ALA A 45 -0.40 -10.31 -3.95
C ALA A 45 0.55 -9.10 -4.06
N CYS A 46 0.96 -8.52 -2.93
CA CYS A 46 1.96 -7.45 -2.89
C CYS A 46 3.31 -7.93 -3.44
N LYS A 47 3.75 -9.15 -3.09
CA LYS A 47 4.99 -9.73 -3.60
C LYS A 47 4.95 -9.95 -5.10
N LYS A 48 3.84 -10.50 -5.63
CA LYS A 48 3.64 -10.65 -7.09
C LYS A 48 3.66 -9.30 -7.81
N LEU A 49 3.03 -8.28 -7.24
CA LEU A 49 3.05 -6.92 -7.79
C LEU A 49 4.44 -6.26 -7.73
N GLU A 50 5.24 -6.58 -6.72
CA GLU A 50 6.65 -6.19 -6.64
C GLU A 50 7.48 -6.89 -7.74
N GLU A 51 7.31 -8.20 -7.93
CA GLU A 51 7.98 -8.98 -8.99
C GLU A 51 7.62 -8.48 -10.40
N LEU A 52 6.39 -8.00 -10.59
CA LEU A 52 5.92 -7.39 -11.84
C LEU A 52 6.40 -5.93 -12.03
N GLY A 53 7.11 -5.36 -11.06
CA GLY A 53 7.62 -3.99 -11.14
C GLY A 53 6.58 -2.90 -10.88
N TYR A 54 5.37 -3.24 -10.43
CA TYR A 54 4.31 -2.26 -10.12
C TYR A 54 4.41 -1.69 -8.71
N LEU A 55 4.90 -2.49 -7.75
CA LEU A 55 5.13 -2.04 -6.38
C LEU A 55 6.62 -1.98 -6.05
N ILE A 56 6.97 -1.05 -5.17
CA ILE A 56 8.29 -0.92 -4.58
C ILE A 56 8.16 -1.24 -3.10
N ARG A 57 8.91 -2.25 -2.64
CA ARG A 57 8.98 -2.62 -1.23
C ARG A 57 10.03 -1.80 -0.50
N PHE A 58 9.62 -1.18 0.61
CA PHE A 58 10.50 -0.49 1.52
C PHE A 58 10.67 -1.34 2.78
N LYS A 59 11.86 -1.92 2.94
CA LYS A 59 12.27 -2.66 4.13
C LYS A 59 13.38 -1.87 4.82
N GLY A 60 13.00 -0.96 5.72
CA GLY A 60 13.96 -0.14 6.45
C GLY A 60 13.49 0.20 7.84
N SER A 61 14.38 0.07 8.83
CA SER A 61 14.27 0.90 10.03
C SER A 61 14.53 2.34 9.59
N LEU A 62 13.60 3.26 9.84
CA LEU A 62 13.87 4.70 9.71
C LEU A 62 15.09 5.02 10.58
N LYS A 63 16.30 5.08 9.98
CA LYS A 63 17.50 5.54 10.69
C LYS A 63 17.17 6.95 11.20
N LYS A 64 17.21 7.11 12.53
CA LYS A 64 17.10 8.38 13.26
C LYS A 64 17.87 9.48 12.53
N SER A 65 17.19 10.26 11.69
CA SER A 65 17.59 11.57 11.17
C SER A 65 16.57 11.95 10.11
N VAL A 66 15.45 12.50 10.56
CA VAL A 66 14.45 13.10 9.69
C VAL A 66 15.03 14.43 9.17
N THR A 67 15.79 14.39 8.07
CA THR A 67 16.22 15.63 7.41
C THR A 67 15.03 16.25 6.66
N SER A 68 15.04 17.58 6.51
CA SER A 68 13.96 18.41 5.97
C SER A 68 13.48 18.00 4.57
N SER A 69 14.26 17.22 3.83
CA SER A 69 13.99 16.78 2.45
C SER A 69 13.20 15.47 2.33
N ILE A 70 12.86 14.80 3.44
CA ILE A 70 12.09 13.55 3.42
C ILE A 70 10.58 13.84 3.34
N LYS A 71 9.86 13.09 2.48
CA LYS A 71 8.42 13.28 2.21
C LYS A 71 7.59 13.28 3.51
N PRO A 72 6.64 14.22 3.70
CA PRO A 72 5.90 14.40 4.96
C PRO A 72 5.23 13.12 5.52
N TRP A 73 4.71 12.24 4.66
CA TRP A 73 4.08 10.98 5.09
C TRP A 73 5.06 9.99 5.74
N LEU A 74 6.36 10.05 5.42
CA LEU A 74 7.40 9.25 6.09
C LEU A 74 7.63 9.74 7.53
N LYS A 75 7.44 11.04 7.80
CA LYS A 75 7.59 11.62 9.15
C LYS A 75 6.43 11.23 10.05
N VAL A 76 5.20 11.26 9.54
CA VAL A 76 4.00 10.80 10.26
C VAL A 76 4.14 9.31 10.65
N LYS A 77 4.69 8.48 9.75
CA LYS A 77 4.91 7.04 10.00
C LYS A 77 6.04 6.72 10.99
N ALA A 78 7.08 7.54 11.07
CA ALA A 78 8.13 7.38 12.08
C ALA A 78 7.58 7.45 13.51
N ARG A 79 6.45 8.15 13.70
CA ARG A 79 5.80 8.33 15.00
C ARG A 79 4.92 7.15 15.43
N GLU A 80 4.53 6.27 14.50
CA GLU A 80 3.63 5.12 14.77
C GLU A 80 4.38 3.79 14.95
N LEU A 81 5.72 3.79 14.87
CA LEU A 81 6.57 2.60 14.92
C LEU A 81 6.75 1.97 16.32
N ASP A 82 6.27 2.60 17.38
CA ASP A 82 6.35 2.05 18.75
C ASP A 82 5.42 0.83 18.97
N HIS A 83 4.43 0.63 18.08
CA HIS A 83 3.51 -0.50 18.12
C HIS A 83 3.63 -1.31 16.81
N LYS A 84 4.42 -2.39 16.83
CA LYS A 84 4.74 -3.27 15.67
C LYS A 84 3.48 -3.73 14.88
N PRO A 85 3.58 -3.90 13.55
CA PRO A 85 4.19 -5.08 12.94
C PRO A 85 5.28 -4.75 11.91
N ASN A 86 6.06 -5.75 11.49
CA ASN A 86 7.24 -5.68 10.61
C ASN A 86 7.13 -4.57 9.55
N GLY A 87 8.03 -3.57 9.61
CA GLY A 87 8.00 -2.31 8.85
C GLY A 87 8.25 -2.44 7.34
N ILE A 88 7.57 -3.37 6.68
CA ILE A 88 7.54 -3.52 5.23
C ILE A 88 6.35 -2.72 4.71
N TYR A 89 6.66 -1.69 3.91
CA TYR A 89 5.67 -0.87 3.23
C TYR A 89 5.80 -1.05 1.72
N TYR A 90 4.67 -0.96 1.01
CA TYR A 90 4.64 -0.96 -0.44
C TYR A 90 4.18 0.42 -0.94
N ASP A 91 4.94 0.97 -1.89
CA ASP A 91 4.56 2.16 -2.67
C ASP A 91 4.41 1.77 -4.14
N LEU A 92 3.76 2.62 -4.92
CA LEU A 92 3.67 2.45 -6.37
C LEU A 92 4.99 2.83 -7.04
N SER A 93 5.43 1.99 -7.97
CA SER A 93 6.47 2.36 -8.92
C SER A 93 5.95 3.38 -9.93
N LYS A 94 6.83 3.94 -10.77
CA LYS A 94 6.40 4.82 -11.87
C LYS A 94 5.41 4.13 -12.80
N GLU A 95 5.62 2.85 -13.08
CA GLU A 95 4.75 2.04 -13.94
C GLU A 95 3.47 1.65 -13.20
N GLY A 96 3.59 1.23 -11.94
CA GLY A 96 2.44 0.92 -11.09
C GLY A 96 1.51 2.12 -10.95
N ARG A 97 2.02 3.34 -10.89
CA ARG A 97 1.21 4.55 -10.82
C ARG A 97 0.40 4.81 -12.09
N LYS A 98 0.96 4.52 -13.27
CA LYS A 98 0.23 4.63 -14.54
C LYS A 98 -0.93 3.62 -14.58
N VAL A 99 -0.64 2.36 -14.26
CA VAL A 99 -1.63 1.28 -14.25
C VAL A 99 -2.71 1.54 -13.19
N ALA A 100 -2.32 1.91 -11.97
CA ALA A 100 -3.25 2.22 -10.89
C ALA A 100 -4.16 3.41 -11.23
N SER A 101 -3.66 4.41 -11.97
CA SER A 101 -4.49 5.54 -12.42
C SER A 101 -5.58 5.11 -13.41
N LEU A 102 -5.27 4.21 -14.35
CA LEU A 102 -6.26 3.64 -15.27
C LEU A 102 -7.30 2.81 -14.51
N LEU A 103 -6.84 1.90 -13.66
CA LEU A 103 -7.71 1.07 -12.83
C LEU A 103 -8.61 1.89 -11.90
N TYR A 104 -8.10 2.99 -11.34
CA TYR A 104 -8.89 3.87 -10.48
C TYR A 104 -10.00 4.59 -11.25
N LYS A 105 -9.75 4.98 -12.50
CA LYS A 105 -10.77 5.60 -13.38
C LYS A 105 -11.86 4.59 -13.73
N GLU A 106 -11.49 3.37 -14.08
CA GLU A 106 -12.45 2.27 -14.34
C GLU A 106 -13.28 1.98 -13.09
N TYR A 107 -12.63 1.79 -11.94
CA TYR A 107 -13.30 1.54 -10.67
C TYR A 107 -14.30 2.64 -10.30
N ARG A 108 -13.94 3.91 -10.51
CA ARG A 108 -14.82 5.07 -10.29
C ARG A 108 -16.02 5.11 -11.24
N LYS A 109 -15.89 4.57 -12.45
CA LYS A 109 -16.97 4.52 -13.44
C LYS A 109 -17.96 3.39 -13.14
N GLU A 110 -17.48 2.28 -12.60
CA GLU A 110 -18.31 1.11 -12.26
C GLU A 110 -19.04 1.26 -10.90
N ASN A 111 -18.48 2.03 -9.97
CA ASN A 111 -19.02 2.21 -8.61
C ASN A 111 -19.56 3.64 -8.34
N GLY A 112 -19.75 4.43 -9.40
CA GLY A 112 -20.18 5.83 -9.35
C GLY A 112 -21.58 6.03 -9.91
#